data_AF-A0A7S0I663-F1
#
_entry.id   AF-A0A7S0I663-F1
#
_cell.length_a   1.000
_cell.length_b   1.000
_cell.length_c   1.000
_cell.angle_alpha   90.00
_cell.angle_beta   90.00
_cell.angle_gamma   90.00
#
_symmetry.space_group_name_H-M   'P 1'
#
loop_
_entity.id
_entity.type
_entity.pdbx_description
1 polymer ?
#
loop_
_entity_poly.entity_id
_entity_poly.type
_entity_poly.pdbx_seq_one_letter_code
_entity_poly.pdbx_strand_id
1 'polypeptide(L)'
;ASLAACCSGSRAGGLAVLACWVVGTMQYATAAVEALSAIFNPKHVKTFLKGPPAHFDPTVHTMRGWQKKFSQIWLKEGFGAAYNNLRMSTVHRTGGTLMGTDHLGNNYFENREAPYGRTRWCEMPTPSGVWAIEDKYDGSMIPPEWHGWMIYAHDIPGNQVNAKFAQPFREPWRMNPTFLRKQFGHEEGFHKPPGQWGKVNVARGRIGPKYASWDPNGTAASAEPATLRNYADNSKRLDIE
;
A
#
# COMPACT_ATOMS: atom_id res chain seq x y z
N ALA A 1 -36.66 5.03 16.66
CA ALA A 1 -37.94 4.30 16.57
C ALA A 1 -37.90 3.10 17.51
N SER A 2 -38.36 3.27 18.76
CA SER A 2 -38.95 2.21 19.61
C SER A 2 -39.26 2.82 20.99
N LEU A 3 -40.42 3.45 21.14
CA LEU A 3 -40.95 3.90 22.43
C LEU A 3 -42.50 3.96 22.41
N ALA A 4 -43.11 3.14 21.56
CA ALA A 4 -44.56 3.12 21.36
C ALA A 4 -45.09 1.69 21.47
N ALA A 5 -44.95 1.07 22.64
CA ALA A 5 -45.64 -0.19 22.96
C ALA A 5 -45.54 -0.50 24.46
N CYS A 6 -46.27 0.22 25.29
CA CYS A 6 -46.71 -0.27 26.61
C CYS A 6 -47.58 0.79 27.27
N CYS A 7 -48.89 0.78 27.02
CA CYS A 7 -49.92 1.35 27.90
C CYS A 7 -51.30 1.00 27.33
N SER A 8 -51.73 -0.26 27.49
CA SER A 8 -53.14 -0.63 27.43
C SER A 8 -53.55 -1.13 28.81
N GLY A 9 -54.47 -0.41 29.46
CA GLY A 9 -55.22 -0.92 30.60
C GLY A 9 -54.90 -0.28 31.95
N SER A 10 -55.96 0.25 32.55
CA SER A 10 -56.13 0.56 33.97
C SER A 10 -55.84 2.00 34.44
N ARG A 11 -56.89 2.59 35.02
CA ARG A 11 -57.00 3.93 35.59
C ARG A 11 -56.13 4.05 36.85
N ALA A 12 -54.91 4.57 36.70
CA ALA A 12 -54.11 5.13 37.80
C ALA A 12 -53.05 6.12 37.25
N GLY A 13 -53.50 7.12 36.47
CA GLY A 13 -52.64 7.94 35.62
C GLY A 13 -51.86 9.09 36.26
N GLY A 14 -51.84 9.24 37.60
CA GLY A 14 -51.19 10.37 38.26
C GLY A 14 -49.79 10.08 38.81
N LEU A 15 -49.63 8.96 39.51
CA LEU A 15 -48.39 8.67 40.26
C LEU A 15 -47.32 7.93 39.44
N ALA A 16 -47.72 7.10 38.47
CA ALA A 16 -46.77 6.31 37.67
C ALA A 16 -45.96 7.15 36.67
N VAL A 17 -46.56 8.24 36.15
CA VAL A 17 -45.88 9.16 35.22
C VAL A 17 -44.83 10.01 35.94
N LEU A 18 -45.14 10.44 37.18
CA LEU A 18 -44.21 11.18 38.04
C LEU A 18 -43.03 10.32 38.49
N ALA A 19 -43.25 9.05 38.84
CA ALA A 19 -42.17 8.14 39.20
C ALA A 19 -41.23 7.85 38.02
N CYS A 20 -41.76 7.68 36.80
CA CYS A 20 -40.95 7.44 35.60
C CYS A 20 -40.14 8.69 35.18
N TRP A 21 -40.70 9.90 35.36
CA TRP A 21 -39.98 11.16 35.15
C TRP A 21 -38.86 11.39 36.17
N VAL A 22 -39.08 11.05 37.44
CA VAL A 22 -38.09 11.21 38.51
C VAL A 22 -36.95 10.20 38.37
N VAL A 23 -37.26 8.94 38.02
CA VAL A 23 -36.22 7.91 37.79
C VAL A 23 -35.39 8.20 36.53
N GLY A 24 -36.05 8.64 35.45
CA GLY A 24 -35.36 9.07 34.23
C GLY A 24 -34.45 10.27 34.45
N THR A 25 -34.93 11.32 35.13
CA THR A 25 -34.10 12.50 35.42
C THR A 25 -32.93 12.19 36.37
N MET A 26 -33.09 11.28 37.33
CA MET A 26 -31.98 10.81 38.16
C MET A 26 -30.95 9.99 37.38
N GLN A 27 -31.36 9.14 36.43
CA GLN A 27 -30.41 8.38 35.59
C GLN A 27 -29.63 9.29 34.63
N TYR A 28 -30.26 10.33 34.08
CA TYR A 28 -29.54 11.36 33.30
C TYR A 28 -28.60 12.19 34.18
N ALA A 29 -28.99 12.50 35.41
CA ALA A 29 -28.14 13.22 36.36
C ALA A 29 -26.93 12.38 36.79
N THR A 30 -27.09 11.08 37.08
CA THR A 30 -25.96 10.20 37.43
C THR A 30 -25.02 9.99 36.24
N ALA A 31 -25.55 9.79 35.03
CA ALA A 31 -24.72 9.68 33.82
C ALA A 31 -23.96 10.99 33.51
N ALA A 32 -24.57 12.15 33.77
CA ALA A 32 -23.92 13.45 33.63
C ALA A 32 -22.82 13.65 34.69
N VAL A 33 -23.05 13.22 35.94
CA VAL A 33 -22.05 13.28 37.02
C VAL A 33 -20.90 12.29 36.78
N GLU A 34 -21.19 11.09 36.26
CA GLU A 34 -20.18 10.13 35.82
C GLU A 34 -19.37 10.66 34.62
N ALA A 35 -20.02 11.27 33.63
CA ALA A 35 -19.34 11.91 32.50
C ALA A 35 -18.48 13.12 32.95
N LEU A 36 -18.99 13.96 33.85
CA LEU A 36 -18.24 15.09 34.42
C LEU A 36 -17.06 14.60 35.27
N SER A 37 -17.24 13.57 36.11
CA SER A 37 -16.14 13.01 36.90
C SER A 37 -15.08 12.33 36.03
N ALA A 38 -15.45 11.77 34.87
CA ALA A 38 -14.50 11.27 33.88
C ALA A 38 -13.66 12.38 33.22
N ILE A 39 -14.26 13.56 33.01
CA ILE A 39 -13.58 14.78 32.52
C ILE A 39 -12.61 15.32 33.58
N PHE A 40 -13.00 15.32 34.86
CA PHE A 40 -12.15 15.77 35.98
C PHE A 40 -11.21 14.69 36.52
N ASN A 41 -11.06 13.56 35.82
CA ASN A 41 -10.07 12.55 36.17
C ASN A 41 -8.67 13.20 36.17
N PRO A 42 -7.87 13.06 37.24
CA PRO A 42 -6.56 13.71 37.35
C PRO A 42 -5.61 13.36 36.20
N LYS A 43 -5.82 12.23 35.51
CA LYS A 43 -5.08 11.90 34.27
C LYS A 43 -5.47 12.84 33.11
N HIS A 44 -6.77 13.03 32.87
CA HIS A 44 -7.28 13.90 31.81
C HIS A 44 -6.96 15.38 32.07
N VAL A 45 -7.07 15.83 33.32
CA VAL A 45 -6.70 17.20 33.73
C VAL A 45 -5.21 17.47 33.53
N LYS A 46 -4.33 16.50 33.87
CA LYS A 46 -2.88 16.60 33.62
C LYS A 46 -2.53 16.63 32.15
N THR A 47 -3.24 15.89 31.28
CA THR A 47 -3.05 15.98 29.83
C THR A 47 -3.57 17.30 29.26
N PHE A 48 -4.66 17.84 29.78
CA PHE A 48 -5.21 19.13 29.34
C PHE A 48 -4.27 20.30 29.69
N LEU A 49 -3.67 20.28 30.89
CA LEU A 49 -2.68 21.27 31.35
C LEU A 49 -1.35 21.22 30.59
N LYS A 50 -0.97 20.05 30.06
CA LYS A 50 0.29 19.88 29.32
C LYS A 50 0.21 20.35 27.86
N GLY A 51 -0.98 20.72 27.39
CA GLY A 51 -1.24 20.99 25.98
C GLY A 51 -1.08 19.72 25.12
N PRO A 52 -1.47 19.78 23.83
CA PRO A 52 -1.12 18.72 22.89
C PRO A 52 0.42 18.58 22.83
N PRO A 53 0.95 17.34 22.73
CA PRO A 53 2.39 17.15 22.60
C PRO A 53 2.92 17.97 21.42
N ALA A 54 4.10 18.56 21.57
CA ALA A 54 4.71 19.33 20.51
C ALA A 54 4.87 18.45 19.27
N HIS A 55 4.24 18.88 18.17
CA HIS A 55 4.26 18.22 16.87
C HIS A 55 5.67 17.96 16.33
N PHE A 56 6.60 18.84 16.71
CA PHE A 56 7.99 18.82 16.33
C PHE A 56 8.84 18.73 17.59
N ASP A 57 9.61 17.66 17.73
CA ASP A 57 10.66 17.56 18.73
C ASP A 57 11.95 18.19 18.15
N PRO A 58 12.36 19.39 18.57
CA PRO A 58 13.56 20.02 18.03
C PRO A 58 14.82 19.23 18.37
N THR A 59 14.80 18.37 19.40
CA THR A 59 16.00 17.67 19.87
C THR A 59 16.51 16.67 18.85
N VAL A 60 15.63 16.01 18.08
CA VAL A 60 16.03 15.08 16.99
C VAL A 60 16.66 15.78 15.80
N HIS A 61 16.43 17.09 15.64
CA HIS A 61 17.01 17.89 14.55
C HIS A 61 18.27 18.66 14.96
N THR A 62 18.68 18.57 16.23
CA THR A 62 19.98 19.09 16.67
C THR A 62 21.11 18.12 16.31
N MET A 63 22.30 18.65 16.04
CA MET A 63 23.51 17.83 15.81
C MET A 63 23.77 16.83 16.95
N ARG A 64 23.47 17.21 18.20
CA ARG A 64 23.63 16.35 19.38
C ARG A 64 22.61 15.21 19.43
N GLY A 65 21.33 15.51 19.17
CA GLY A 65 20.29 14.47 19.14
C GLY A 65 20.47 13.53 17.96
N TRP A 66 20.91 14.05 16.83
CA TRP A 66 21.33 13.28 15.67
C TRP A 66 22.48 12.32 15.99
N GLN A 67 23.59 12.84 16.52
CA GLN A 67 24.74 12.03 16.95
C GLN A 67 24.34 10.95 17.95
N LYS A 68 23.44 11.27 18.90
CA LYS A 68 22.94 10.32 19.89
C LYS A 68 22.16 9.18 19.24
N LYS A 69 21.21 9.48 18.34
CA LYS A 69 20.44 8.45 17.62
C LYS A 69 21.34 7.61 16.72
N PHE A 70 22.25 8.25 15.98
CA PHE A 70 23.21 7.54 15.15
C PHE A 70 24.08 6.58 15.97
N SER A 71 24.64 7.07 17.09
CA SER A 71 25.45 6.26 18.00
C SER A 71 24.65 5.09 18.58
N GLN A 72 23.38 5.29 18.94
CA GLN A 72 22.51 4.21 19.42
C GLN A 72 22.29 3.11 18.38
N ILE A 73 22.11 3.48 17.11
CA ILE A 73 21.91 2.51 16.02
C ILE A 73 23.23 1.81 15.72
N TRP A 74 24.35 2.54 15.68
CA TRP A 74 25.67 1.96 15.47
C TRP A 74 25.99 0.93 16.56
N LEU A 75 25.74 1.25 17.83
CA LEU A 75 25.98 0.32 18.93
C LEU A 75 25.09 -0.93 18.89
N LYS A 76 23.89 -0.85 18.28
CA LYS A 76 22.93 -1.97 18.22
C LYS A 76 23.09 -2.84 16.97
N GLU A 77 23.24 -2.22 15.81
CA GLU A 77 23.13 -2.87 14.49
C GLU A 77 24.44 -2.75 13.67
N GLY A 78 25.43 -2.03 14.20
CA GLY A 78 26.70 -1.78 13.52
C GLY A 78 26.69 -0.52 12.65
N PHE A 79 27.88 -0.14 12.16
CA PHE A 79 28.06 1.10 11.41
C PHE A 79 27.34 1.10 10.06
N GLY A 80 27.36 -0.03 9.34
CA GLY A 80 26.69 -0.15 8.03
C GLY A 80 25.18 0.04 8.14
N ALA A 81 24.53 -0.59 9.13
CA ALA A 81 23.11 -0.38 9.40
C ALA A 81 22.82 1.06 9.83
N ALA A 82 23.65 1.65 10.69
CA ALA A 82 23.50 3.05 11.09
C ALA A 82 23.62 4.03 9.91
N TYR A 83 24.53 3.76 8.98
CA TYR A 83 24.69 4.52 7.74
C TYR A 83 23.48 4.37 6.81
N ASN A 84 23.02 3.14 6.58
CA ASN A 84 21.85 2.86 5.75
C ASN A 84 20.59 3.52 6.35
N ASN A 85 20.41 3.39 7.66
CA ASN A 85 19.29 3.99 8.38
C ASN A 85 19.32 5.53 8.35
N LEU A 86 20.50 6.15 8.36
CA LEU A 86 20.62 7.60 8.18
C LEU A 86 20.17 8.07 6.81
N ARG A 87 20.54 7.32 5.77
CA ARG A 87 20.30 7.70 4.38
C ARG A 87 18.88 7.38 3.93
N MET A 88 18.34 6.25 4.39
CA MET A 88 17.13 5.62 3.87
C MET A 88 15.97 5.58 4.87
N SER A 89 16.23 5.52 6.17
CA SER A 89 15.18 5.24 7.17
C SER A 89 14.71 6.46 7.97
N THR A 90 13.58 6.23 8.63
CA THR A 90 12.75 7.08 9.49
C THR A 90 13.45 7.59 10.77
N VAL A 91 14.76 7.41 10.93
CA VAL A 91 15.52 7.91 12.11
C VAL A 91 15.23 9.39 12.42
N HIS A 92 15.00 10.19 11.38
CA HIS A 92 14.62 11.61 11.47
C HIS A 92 13.11 11.90 11.40
N ARG A 93 12.28 10.93 10.98
CA ARG A 93 10.82 11.07 10.92
C ARG A 93 10.22 10.46 12.19
N THR A 94 9.98 11.29 13.19
CA THR A 94 9.31 10.84 14.42
C THR A 94 7.80 10.67 14.19
N GLY A 95 7.19 9.68 14.86
CA GLY A 95 5.74 9.54 14.95
C GLY A 95 5.03 8.81 13.80
N GLY A 96 5.74 8.02 12.98
CA GLY A 96 5.11 7.16 11.97
C GLY A 96 4.45 5.93 12.57
N THR A 97 3.20 5.67 12.18
CA THR A 97 2.50 4.41 12.48
C THR A 97 2.66 3.44 11.30
N LEU A 98 3.05 2.19 11.59
CA LEU A 98 3.18 1.15 10.55
C LEU A 98 1.79 0.72 10.08
N MET A 99 1.48 0.98 8.82
CA MET A 99 0.19 0.63 8.20
C MET A 99 0.19 -0.80 7.64
N GLY A 100 1.35 -1.28 7.20
CA GLY A 100 1.50 -2.64 6.71
C GLY A 100 2.82 -2.86 5.98
N THR A 101 3.02 -4.10 5.58
CA THR A 101 4.19 -4.57 4.84
C THR A 101 3.73 -5.26 3.57
N ASP A 102 4.39 -5.00 2.44
CA ASP A 102 4.08 -5.73 1.21
C ASP A 102 4.82 -7.06 1.09
N HIS A 103 4.58 -7.76 -0.01
CA HIS A 103 5.18 -9.07 -0.30
C HIS A 103 6.69 -9.00 -0.63
N LEU A 104 7.25 -7.80 -0.86
CA LEU A 104 8.68 -7.59 -1.10
C LEU A 104 9.43 -7.23 0.18
N GLY A 105 8.70 -7.00 1.28
CA GLY A 105 9.26 -6.53 2.54
C GLY A 105 9.40 -5.01 2.63
N ASN A 106 8.72 -4.26 1.77
CA ASN A 106 8.63 -2.80 1.93
C ASN A 106 7.63 -2.48 3.05
N ASN A 107 8.03 -1.58 3.95
CA ASN A 107 7.25 -1.16 5.10
C ASN A 107 6.61 0.21 4.84
N TYR A 108 5.30 0.32 5.08
CA TYR A 108 4.51 1.52 4.80
C TYR A 108 4.10 2.24 6.08
N PHE A 109 4.39 3.54 6.16
CA PHE A 109 4.15 4.34 7.36
C PHE A 109 3.27 5.54 7.08
N GLU A 110 2.45 5.90 8.07
CA GLU A 110 1.62 7.10 8.06
C GLU A 110 1.81 7.91 9.35
N ASN A 111 2.01 9.21 9.21
CA ASN A 111 1.92 10.20 10.27
C ASN A 111 0.99 11.33 9.80
N ARG A 112 -0.24 11.37 10.31
CA ARG A 112 -1.25 12.38 9.96
C ARG A 112 -0.95 13.77 10.51
N GLU A 113 -0.07 13.85 11.49
CA GLU A 113 0.29 15.13 12.07
C GLU A 113 1.29 15.85 11.13
N ALA A 114 2.10 15.11 10.37
CA ALA A 114 3.12 15.68 9.49
C ALA A 114 2.53 16.62 8.41
N PRO A 115 3.32 17.57 7.87
CA PRO A 115 2.84 18.44 6.80
C PRO A 115 2.42 17.65 5.55
N TYR A 116 1.48 18.21 4.79
CA TYR A 116 0.95 17.58 3.57
C TYR A 116 2.07 17.16 2.60
N GLY A 117 1.90 16.01 1.97
CA GLY A 117 2.92 15.38 1.12
C GLY A 117 4.03 14.65 1.87
N ARG A 118 4.15 14.84 3.19
CA ARG A 118 5.11 14.10 4.05
C ARG A 118 4.43 13.17 5.05
N THR A 119 3.11 13.03 5.01
CA THR A 119 2.35 12.18 5.93
C THR A 119 2.53 10.70 5.65
N ARG A 120 2.68 10.30 4.38
CA ARG A 120 2.92 8.90 3.99
C ARG A 120 4.34 8.71 3.44
N TRP A 121 4.94 7.57 3.76
CA TRP A 121 6.20 7.14 3.14
C TRP A 121 6.35 5.62 3.19
N CYS A 122 7.29 5.12 2.40
CA CYS A 122 7.65 3.72 2.29
C CYS A 122 9.15 3.57 2.62
N GLU A 123 9.48 2.54 3.39
CA GLU A 123 10.86 2.10 3.61
C GLU A 123 11.06 0.78 2.89
N MET A 124 11.98 0.78 1.92
CA MET A 124 12.37 -0.44 1.21
C MET A 124 13.42 -1.19 2.05
N PRO A 125 13.39 -2.54 2.04
CA PRO A 125 14.29 -3.33 2.85
C PRO A 125 15.72 -3.23 2.30
N THR A 126 16.67 -2.89 3.18
CA THR A 126 18.09 -2.91 2.85
C THR A 126 18.71 -4.26 3.18
N PRO A 127 19.24 -5.01 2.21
CA PRO A 127 19.96 -6.24 2.49
C PRO A 127 21.15 -5.98 3.42
N SER A 128 21.36 -6.87 4.39
CA SER A 128 22.52 -6.78 5.28
C SER A 128 23.83 -6.89 4.48
N GLY A 129 24.75 -5.94 4.67
CA GLY A 129 26.05 -5.91 4.00
C GLY A 129 26.10 -5.13 2.68
N VAL A 130 24.96 -4.62 2.19
CA VAL A 130 24.91 -3.69 1.05
C VAL A 130 24.83 -2.26 1.58
N TRP A 131 25.63 -1.36 1.03
CA TRP A 131 25.55 0.05 1.36
C TRP A 131 24.39 0.70 0.61
N ALA A 132 23.64 1.59 1.27
CA ALA A 132 22.52 2.31 0.67
C ALA A 132 22.88 3.14 -0.58
N ILE A 133 24.16 3.46 -0.80
CA ILE A 133 24.64 4.13 -2.03
C ILE A 133 24.63 3.18 -3.23
N GLU A 134 24.89 1.90 -3.00
CA GLU A 134 25.00 0.86 -4.04
C GLU A 134 23.65 0.23 -4.35
N ASP A 135 22.65 0.54 -3.53
CA ASP A 135 21.38 -0.14 -3.53
C ASP A 135 20.47 0.39 -4.64
N LYS A 136 19.94 -0.53 -5.44
CA LYS A 136 19.19 -0.23 -6.68
C LYS A 136 17.72 0.03 -6.39
N TYR A 137 17.41 0.86 -5.39
CA TYR A 137 16.03 1.21 -5.08
C TYR A 137 15.38 1.98 -6.23
N ASP A 138 14.15 1.62 -6.56
CA ASP A 138 13.36 2.31 -7.57
C ASP A 138 11.95 2.59 -7.04
N GLY A 139 11.39 3.74 -7.39
CA GLY A 139 10.00 4.09 -7.06
C GLY A 139 9.01 3.13 -7.71
N SER A 140 9.40 2.45 -8.80
CA SER A 140 8.57 1.41 -9.38
C SER A 140 8.39 0.20 -8.46
N MET A 141 9.25 -0.01 -7.46
CA MET A 141 9.21 -1.18 -6.55
C MET A 141 7.96 -1.28 -5.67
N ILE A 142 7.15 -0.23 -5.62
CA ILE A 142 5.91 -0.21 -4.86
C ILE A 142 4.83 -0.95 -5.67
N PRO A 143 4.20 -2.01 -5.13
CA PRO A 143 3.18 -2.75 -5.85
C PRO A 143 1.88 -1.92 -5.96
N PRO A 144 1.01 -2.24 -6.93
CA PRO A 144 -0.14 -1.40 -7.28
C PRO A 144 -1.14 -1.20 -6.15
N GLU A 145 -1.29 -2.19 -5.26
CA GLU A 145 -2.16 -2.07 -4.09
C GLU A 145 -1.71 -0.98 -3.12
N TRP A 146 -0.41 -0.74 -2.99
CA TRP A 146 0.16 0.28 -2.11
C TRP A 146 0.43 1.60 -2.83
N HIS A 147 0.64 1.55 -4.15
CA HIS A 147 0.97 2.71 -4.96
C HIS A 147 -0.10 3.81 -4.87
N GLY A 148 -1.38 3.45 -5.02
CA GLY A 148 -2.47 4.43 -4.96
C GLY A 148 -2.63 5.08 -3.57
N TRP A 149 -2.38 4.33 -2.50
CA TRP A 149 -2.36 4.86 -1.14
C TRP A 149 -1.19 5.83 -0.93
N MET A 150 -0.01 5.50 -1.47
CA MET A 150 1.20 6.33 -1.36
C MET A 150 1.07 7.68 -2.06
N ILE A 151 0.44 7.73 -3.23
CA ILE A 151 0.26 8.96 -4.01
C ILE A 151 -1.00 9.75 -3.61
N TYR A 152 -1.66 9.40 -2.51
CA TYR A 152 -2.93 10.01 -2.07
C TYR A 152 -4.08 9.88 -3.07
N ALA A 153 -4.07 8.87 -3.95
CA ALA A 153 -5.20 8.61 -4.84
C ALA A 153 -6.40 8.01 -4.06
N HIS A 154 -6.13 7.26 -2.99
CA HIS A 154 -7.13 6.76 -2.06
C HIS A 154 -6.55 6.60 -0.65
N ASP A 155 -7.43 6.50 0.36
CA ASP A 155 -7.03 6.43 1.77
C ASP A 155 -7.02 5.00 2.34
N ILE A 156 -7.40 4.01 1.53
CA ILE A 156 -7.43 2.60 1.91
C ILE A 156 -6.01 2.02 1.83
N PRO A 157 -5.46 1.42 2.91
CA PRO A 157 -4.11 0.84 2.86
C PRO A 157 -4.06 -0.40 1.96
N GLY A 158 -2.88 -0.71 1.42
CA GLY A 158 -2.73 -1.72 0.36
C GLY A 158 -3.16 -3.13 0.75
N ASN A 159 -3.02 -3.52 2.02
CA ASN A 159 -3.51 -4.81 2.52
C ASN A 159 -5.03 -4.96 2.35
N GLN A 160 -5.79 -3.89 2.58
CA GLN A 160 -7.24 -3.89 2.42
C GLN A 160 -7.64 -3.81 0.94
N VAL A 161 -6.88 -3.08 0.12
CA VAL A 161 -7.09 -3.03 -1.34
C VAL A 161 -6.89 -4.41 -1.95
N ASN A 162 -5.81 -5.10 -1.58
CA ASN A 162 -5.52 -6.44 -2.06
C ASN A 162 -6.65 -7.43 -1.70
N ALA A 163 -7.16 -7.37 -0.46
CA ALA A 163 -8.27 -8.21 -0.04
C ALA A 163 -9.58 -7.93 -0.80
N LYS A 164 -9.85 -6.67 -1.16
CA LYS A 164 -11.09 -6.26 -1.85
C LYS A 164 -11.07 -6.51 -3.36
N PHE A 165 -9.92 -6.33 -3.99
CA PHE A 165 -9.80 -6.28 -5.46
C PHE A 165 -8.93 -7.38 -6.05
N ALA A 166 -8.59 -8.42 -5.27
CA ALA A 166 -7.89 -9.59 -5.79
C ALA A 166 -8.72 -10.26 -6.90
N GLN A 167 -8.17 -10.28 -8.12
CA GLN A 167 -8.74 -10.97 -9.27
C GLN A 167 -8.07 -12.34 -9.46
N PRO A 168 -8.78 -13.34 -10.02
CA PRO A 168 -8.21 -14.67 -10.24
C PRO A 168 -7.09 -14.67 -11.30
N PHE A 169 -7.19 -13.80 -12.32
CA PHE A 169 -6.14 -13.60 -13.32
C PHE A 169 -5.28 -12.39 -12.94
N ARG A 170 -4.31 -12.59 -12.04
CA ARG A 170 -3.36 -11.56 -11.65
C ARG A 170 -1.94 -12.00 -11.97
N GLU A 171 -1.21 -11.17 -12.71
CA GLU A 171 0.22 -11.36 -12.87
C GLU A 171 0.93 -10.95 -11.56
N PRO A 172 1.91 -11.74 -11.06
CA PRO A 172 2.74 -11.32 -9.95
C PRO A 172 3.42 -10.00 -10.30
N TRP A 173 3.44 -9.09 -9.34
CA TRP A 173 4.08 -7.80 -9.54
C TRP A 173 5.59 -7.99 -9.72
N ARG A 174 6.17 -7.26 -10.67
CA ARG A 174 7.61 -7.26 -10.97
C ARG A 174 8.12 -5.83 -11.12
N MET A 175 9.36 -5.61 -10.68
CA MET A 175 10.03 -4.32 -10.84
C MET A 175 10.18 -3.95 -12.32
N ASN A 176 10.20 -2.65 -12.61
CA ASN A 176 10.48 -2.14 -13.94
C ASN A 176 11.86 -2.63 -14.44
N PRO A 177 11.93 -3.45 -15.50
CA PRO A 177 13.19 -3.99 -16.01
C PRO A 177 13.80 -3.11 -17.11
N THR A 178 13.46 -1.83 -17.17
CA THR A 178 14.02 -0.91 -18.16
C THR A 178 15.54 -0.81 -17.97
N PHE A 179 16.30 -0.85 -19.08
CA PHE A 179 17.77 -0.95 -19.10
C PHE A 179 18.40 -2.23 -18.52
N LEU A 180 17.62 -3.19 -18.01
CA LEU A 180 18.10 -4.54 -17.65
C LEU A 180 18.13 -5.45 -18.90
N ARG A 181 18.94 -5.06 -19.89
CA ARG A 181 19.09 -5.78 -21.16
C ARG A 181 20.19 -6.84 -21.05
N LYS A 182 20.06 -7.95 -21.80
CA LYS A 182 21.10 -9.02 -21.85
C LYS A 182 22.49 -8.50 -22.23
N GLN A 183 22.58 -7.43 -23.03
CA GLN A 183 23.84 -6.77 -23.38
C GLN A 183 24.59 -6.17 -22.17
N PHE A 184 23.90 -5.91 -21.05
CA PHE A 184 24.49 -5.43 -19.80
C PHE A 184 24.58 -6.54 -18.74
N GLY A 185 24.51 -7.82 -19.14
CA GLY A 185 24.62 -8.96 -18.22
C GLY A 185 23.34 -9.32 -17.47
N HIS A 186 22.19 -8.75 -17.84
CA HIS A 186 20.90 -9.03 -17.20
C HIS A 186 19.99 -9.85 -18.12
N GLU A 187 19.72 -11.09 -17.75
CA GLU A 187 18.88 -12.00 -18.51
C GLU A 187 17.42 -11.84 -18.11
N GLU A 188 16.60 -11.37 -19.07
CA GLU A 188 15.14 -11.50 -19.08
C GLU A 188 14.34 -10.49 -18.23
N GLY A 189 13.43 -9.76 -18.90
CA GLY A 189 12.50 -8.82 -18.23
C GLY A 189 12.08 -7.65 -19.12
N PHE A 190 12.98 -7.12 -19.95
CA PHE A 190 12.67 -5.96 -20.79
C PHE A 190 11.57 -6.26 -21.83
N HIS A 191 10.54 -5.41 -21.86
CA HIS A 191 9.48 -5.51 -22.86
C HIS A 191 10.02 -5.24 -24.26
N LYS A 192 9.95 -6.24 -25.14
CA LYS A 192 10.32 -6.12 -26.55
C LYS A 192 9.04 -6.16 -27.40
N PRO A 193 8.73 -5.09 -28.16
CA PRO A 193 7.57 -5.12 -29.03
C PRO A 193 7.73 -6.21 -30.10
N PRO A 194 6.62 -6.76 -30.62
CA PRO A 194 6.69 -7.66 -31.76
C PRO A 194 7.34 -6.93 -32.95
N GLY A 195 8.20 -7.63 -33.70
CA GLY A 195 8.92 -7.06 -34.85
C GLY A 195 10.23 -6.32 -34.54
N GLN A 196 10.65 -6.21 -33.27
CA GLN A 196 11.97 -5.68 -32.94
C GLN A 196 13.10 -6.56 -33.51
N TRP A 197 14.06 -5.92 -34.18
CA TRP A 197 15.27 -6.57 -34.69
C TRP A 197 16.05 -7.28 -33.57
N GLY A 198 16.45 -8.54 -33.77
CA GLY A 198 17.24 -9.32 -32.81
C GLY A 198 16.45 -10.24 -31.87
N LYS A 199 15.16 -10.50 -32.12
CA LYS A 199 14.45 -11.67 -31.55
C LYS A 199 14.45 -12.81 -32.57
N VAL A 200 15.13 -13.91 -32.25
CA VAL A 200 15.17 -15.10 -33.11
C VAL A 200 13.88 -15.94 -32.99
N ASN A 201 13.20 -16.04 -31.84
CA ASN A 201 12.01 -16.89 -31.73
C ASN A 201 11.10 -16.48 -30.55
N VAL A 202 10.19 -15.53 -30.73
CA VAL A 202 9.01 -15.44 -29.84
C VAL A 202 7.76 -15.49 -30.70
N ALA A 203 7.18 -16.68 -30.78
CA ALA A 203 5.94 -16.95 -31.46
C ALA A 203 4.73 -16.43 -30.65
N ARG A 204 4.61 -15.12 -30.43
CA ARG A 204 3.33 -14.50 -30.04
C ARG A 204 3.19 -13.11 -30.67
N GLY A 205 2.15 -12.97 -31.50
CA GLY A 205 1.86 -11.77 -32.27
C GLY A 205 2.69 -11.67 -33.55
N ARG A 206 2.53 -12.66 -34.46
CA ARG A 206 3.11 -12.68 -35.80
C ARG A 206 2.85 -11.35 -36.51
N ILE A 207 3.82 -10.44 -36.51
CA ILE A 207 3.97 -9.47 -37.61
C ILE A 207 4.56 -10.27 -38.77
N GLY A 208 3.78 -11.25 -39.25
CA GLY A 208 4.06 -11.95 -40.49
C GLY A 208 3.41 -11.18 -41.64
N PRO A 209 3.78 -11.48 -42.88
CA PRO A 209 3.12 -10.89 -44.03
C PRO A 209 1.62 -11.24 -44.01
N LYS A 210 0.78 -10.31 -44.49
CA LYS A 210 -0.67 -10.52 -44.58
C LYS A 210 -1.04 -11.54 -45.66
N TYR A 211 -0.22 -11.60 -46.72
CA TYR A 211 -0.38 -12.49 -47.85
C TYR A 211 0.88 -13.36 -47.99
N ALA A 212 0.71 -14.60 -48.45
CA ALA A 212 1.84 -15.45 -48.80
C ALA A 212 2.50 -14.89 -50.07
N SER A 213 3.83 -14.87 -50.09
CA SER A 213 4.57 -14.60 -51.33
C SER A 213 4.43 -15.81 -52.26
N TRP A 214 4.30 -15.57 -53.57
CA TRP A 214 4.40 -16.65 -54.54
C TRP A 214 5.81 -17.27 -54.49
N ASP A 215 5.87 -18.59 -54.38
CA ASP A 215 7.10 -19.38 -54.43
C ASP A 215 7.03 -20.35 -55.63
N PRO A 216 7.95 -20.24 -56.62
CA PRO A 216 7.95 -21.11 -57.80
C PRO A 216 8.20 -22.58 -57.49
N ASN A 217 8.87 -22.90 -56.39
CA ASN A 217 9.30 -24.27 -56.07
C ASN A 217 8.43 -24.95 -55.00
N GLY A 218 7.55 -24.20 -54.34
CA GLY A 218 6.69 -24.71 -53.26
C GLY A 218 7.45 -25.22 -52.03
N THR A 219 8.70 -24.77 -51.83
CA THR A 219 9.59 -25.23 -50.75
C THR A 219 9.78 -24.19 -49.65
N ALA A 220 9.37 -22.94 -49.87
CA ALA A 220 9.53 -21.86 -48.92
C ALA A 220 8.45 -21.91 -47.83
N ALA A 221 8.88 -21.85 -46.56
CA ALA A 221 7.98 -21.71 -45.41
C ALA A 221 7.09 -20.44 -45.49
N SER A 222 7.45 -19.44 -46.32
CA SER A 222 6.62 -18.26 -46.60
C SER A 222 5.43 -18.52 -47.51
N ALA A 223 5.37 -19.68 -48.17
CA ALA A 223 4.24 -20.14 -48.96
C ALA A 223 3.22 -20.93 -48.12
N GLU A 224 3.59 -21.38 -46.91
CA GLU A 224 2.66 -22.05 -46.01
C GLU A 224 1.66 -21.06 -45.42
N PRO A 225 0.35 -21.23 -45.67
CA PRO A 225 -0.66 -20.27 -45.20
C PRO A 225 -0.73 -20.25 -43.67
N ALA A 226 -0.33 -21.33 -42.97
CA ALA A 226 -0.21 -21.40 -41.52
C ALA A 226 0.80 -20.41 -40.89
N THR A 227 1.68 -19.82 -41.70
CA THR A 227 2.64 -18.79 -41.26
C THR A 227 2.09 -17.36 -41.34
N LEU A 228 0.92 -17.16 -41.97
CA LEU A 228 0.31 -15.84 -42.14
C LEU A 228 -0.33 -15.32 -40.85
N ARG A 229 -0.36 -13.99 -40.74
CA ARG A 229 -0.93 -13.27 -39.58
C ARG A 229 -2.44 -13.48 -39.40
N ASN A 230 -3.16 -13.76 -40.50
CA ASN A 230 -4.62 -13.89 -40.55
C ASN A 230 -5.10 -15.29 -40.97
N TYR A 231 -4.25 -16.31 -40.87
CA TYR A 231 -4.69 -17.66 -41.18
C TYR A 231 -5.63 -18.17 -40.09
N ALA A 232 -6.93 -18.11 -40.38
CA ALA A 232 -7.95 -18.83 -39.64
C ALA A 232 -8.04 -20.23 -40.24
N ASP A 233 -7.65 -21.23 -39.46
CA ASP A 233 -7.84 -22.63 -39.82
C ASP A 233 -9.33 -22.97 -39.67
N ASN A 234 -10.09 -22.80 -40.76
CA ASN A 234 -11.53 -23.05 -40.81
C ASN A 234 -11.90 -24.54 -40.62
N SER A 235 -10.93 -25.44 -40.50
CA SER A 235 -11.16 -26.86 -40.20
C SER A 235 -11.50 -27.12 -38.73
N LYS A 236 -11.13 -26.20 -37.82
CA LYS A 236 -11.38 -26.34 -36.38
C LYS A 236 -12.75 -25.78 -36.01
N ARG A 237 -13.73 -26.65 -35.80
CA ARG A 237 -14.97 -26.26 -35.11
C ARG A 237 -14.68 -26.14 -33.62
N LEU A 238 -15.06 -25.01 -33.03
CA LEU A 238 -15.10 -24.85 -31.58
C LEU A 238 -16.41 -25.46 -31.10
N ASP A 239 -16.34 -26.68 -30.58
CA ASP A 239 -17.46 -27.26 -29.86
C ASP A 239 -17.51 -26.59 -28.48
N ILE A 240 -18.56 -25.80 -28.24
CA ILE A 240 -18.85 -25.19 -26.95
C ILE A 240 -19.81 -26.15 -26.26
N GLU A 241 -19.29 -26.92 -25.29
CA GLU A 241 -20.10 -27.67 -24.32
C GLU A 241 -20.59 -26.77 -23.18
#